data_AF-A0A1H3FBD7-F1
#
_entry.id   AF-A0A1H3FBD7-F1
#
_cell.length_a   1.000
_cell.length_b   1.000
_cell.length_c   1.000
_cell.angle_alpha   90.00
_cell.angle_beta   90.00
_cell.angle_gamma   90.00
#
_symmetry.space_group_name_H-M   'P 1'
#
loop_
_entity.id
_entity.type
_entity.pdbx_description
1 polymer ?
#
loop_
_entity_poly.entity_id
_entity_poly.type
_entity_poly.pdbx_seq_one_letter_code
_entity_poly.pdbx_strand_id
1 'polypeptide(L)'
;MAFFRAGYSVTYVPIHAAKRVGKSHIRLLRDGARFILIIFKIGTLFSPLKIFAPVALSMFLLASGWYGWTWWHQGRFTNMSALLYSGSVMVFLMGLISEQITALMYQDRK
;
A
#
# COMPACT_ATOMS: atom_id res chain seq x y z
N MET A 1 -23.04 9.77 -1.82
CA MET A 1 -22.53 8.54 -1.17
C MET A 1 -23.60 7.72 -0.46
N ALA A 2 -24.63 8.31 0.14
CA ALA A 2 -25.72 7.57 0.79
C ALA A 2 -26.39 6.52 -0.13
N PHE A 3 -26.63 6.84 -1.40
CA PHE A 3 -27.21 5.90 -2.38
C PHE A 3 -26.31 4.71 -2.72
N PHE A 4 -24.99 4.92 -2.85
CA PHE A 4 -24.02 3.82 -3.02
C PHE A 4 -23.99 2.89 -1.81
N ARG A 5 -24.06 3.45 -0.59
CA ARG A 5 -24.11 2.64 0.65
C ARG A 5 -25.42 1.86 0.78
N ALA A 6 -26.53 2.40 0.26
CA ALA A 6 -27.83 1.75 0.28
C ALA A 6 -28.07 0.79 -0.90
N GLY A 7 -27.08 0.57 -1.78
CA GLY A 7 -27.16 -0.40 -2.88
C GLY A 7 -28.01 0.05 -4.08
N TYR A 8 -28.37 1.32 -4.17
CA TYR A 8 -29.09 1.84 -5.33
C TYR A 8 -28.17 2.02 -6.54
N SER A 9 -28.70 1.78 -7.73
CA SER A 9 -28.01 2.07 -8.99
C SER A 9 -27.88 3.58 -9.18
N VAL A 10 -26.66 4.06 -9.42
CA VAL A 10 -26.36 5.48 -9.64
C VAL A 10 -25.73 5.62 -11.01
N THR A 11 -26.24 6.54 -11.83
CA THR A 11 -25.65 6.90 -13.12
C THR A 11 -24.89 8.22 -13.01
N TYR A 12 -23.81 8.36 -13.79
CA TYR A 12 -23.07 9.61 -13.91
C TYR A 12 -23.52 10.33 -15.18
N VAL A 13 -23.95 11.58 -15.02
CA VAL A 13 -24.34 12.44 -16.14
C VAL A 13 -23.22 13.44 -16.41
N PRO A 14 -22.78 13.62 -17.67
CA PRO A 14 -21.72 14.57 -17.98
C PRO A 14 -22.16 15.99 -17.64
N ILE A 15 -21.28 16.73 -16.96
CA ILE A 15 -21.45 18.16 -16.69
C ILE A 15 -20.33 18.93 -17.37
N HIS A 16 -20.67 20.06 -17.98
CA HIS A 16 -19.67 21.01 -18.47
C HIS A 16 -19.34 22.00 -17.34
N ALA A 17 -18.16 21.84 -16.74
CA ALA A 17 -17.67 22.78 -15.73
C ALA A 17 -17.03 24.00 -16.39
N ALA A 18 -17.46 25.20 -16.01
CA ALA A 18 -16.83 26.45 -16.45
C ALA A 18 -15.42 26.60 -15.89
N LYS A 19 -14.57 27.36 -16.60
CA LYS A 19 -13.19 27.64 -16.16
C LYS A 19 -13.23 28.43 -14.84
N ARG A 20 -12.49 27.95 -13.83
CA ARG A 20 -12.37 28.62 -12.53
C ARG A 20 -11.72 30.00 -12.70
N VAL A 21 -12.29 31.01 -12.04
CA VAL A 21 -11.67 32.33 -11.87
C VAL A 21 -10.95 32.36 -10.52
N GLY A 22 -9.63 32.65 -10.51
CA GLY A 22 -8.82 32.77 -9.29
C GLY A 22 -7.78 31.65 -9.08
N LYS A 23 -7.12 31.65 -7.90
CA LYS A 23 -6.06 30.69 -7.54
C LYS A 23 -6.64 29.40 -6.93
N SER A 24 -5.99 28.27 -7.17
CA SER A 24 -6.33 27.00 -6.53
C SER A 24 -6.00 27.05 -5.03
N HIS A 25 -6.93 26.61 -4.18
CA HIS A 25 -6.64 26.40 -2.76
C HIS A 25 -5.88 25.09 -2.52
N ILE A 26 -5.86 24.19 -3.52
CA ILE A 26 -5.18 22.89 -3.42
C ILE A 26 -3.68 23.11 -3.56
N ARG A 27 -2.95 22.80 -2.50
CA ARG A 27 -1.49 22.84 -2.44
C ARG A 27 -0.96 21.43 -2.66
N LEU A 28 -0.54 21.13 -3.89
CA LEU A 28 -0.20 19.76 -4.33
C LEU A 28 0.71 19.00 -3.35
N LEU A 29 1.75 19.64 -2.80
CA LEU A 29 2.66 19.00 -1.85
C LEU A 29 2.02 18.74 -0.47
N ARG A 30 1.38 19.76 0.13
CA ARG A 30 0.80 19.62 1.48
C ARG A 30 -0.44 18.73 1.47
N ASP A 31 -1.32 18.94 0.50
CA ASP A 31 -2.56 18.19 0.39
C ASP A 31 -2.30 16.79 -0.15
N GLY A 32 -1.34 16.63 -1.07
CA GLY A 32 -0.91 15.32 -1.58
C GLY A 32 -0.31 14.44 -0.48
N ALA A 33 0.58 14.98 0.37
CA ALA A 33 1.12 14.24 1.51
C ALA A 33 0.01 13.77 2.47
N ARG A 34 -0.96 14.64 2.77
CA ARG A 34 -2.12 14.27 3.59
C ARG A 34 -2.96 13.18 2.92
N PHE A 35 -3.15 13.26 1.61
CA PHE A 35 -3.89 12.26 0.84
C PHE A 35 -3.21 10.88 0.89
N ILE A 36 -1.88 10.84 0.75
CA ILE A 36 -1.07 9.62 0.89
C ILE A 36 -1.25 9.01 2.28
N LEU A 37 -1.16 9.82 3.34
CA LEU A 37 -1.40 9.36 4.71
C LEU A 37 -2.82 8.80 4.90
N ILE A 38 -3.83 9.39 4.26
CA ILE A 38 -5.21 8.88 4.30
C ILE A 38 -5.31 7.52 3.61
N ILE A 39 -4.69 7.36 2.43
CA ILE A 39 -4.67 6.08 1.70
C ILE A 39 -4.01 5.00 2.55
N PHE A 40 -2.84 5.29 3.14
CA PHE A 40 -2.18 4.37 4.06
C PHE A 40 -3.08 4.04 5.25
N LYS A 41 -3.67 5.04 5.91
CA LYS A 41 -4.54 4.84 7.08
C LYS A 41 -5.77 3.96 6.75
N ILE A 42 -6.42 4.20 5.62
CA ILE A 42 -7.59 3.40 5.21
C ILE A 42 -7.15 1.99 4.83
N GLY A 43 -6.11 1.86 4.01
CA GLY A 43 -5.65 0.54 3.56
C GLY A 43 -5.16 -0.33 4.72
N THR A 44 -4.43 0.24 5.70
CA THR A 44 -3.99 -0.51 6.89
C THR A 44 -5.15 -0.86 7.82
N LEU A 45 -6.21 -0.06 7.86
CA LEU A 45 -7.38 -0.34 8.71
C LEU A 45 -8.24 -1.48 8.17
N PHE A 46 -8.39 -1.60 6.85
CA PHE A 46 -9.33 -2.55 6.24
C PHE A 46 -8.68 -3.80 5.67
N SER A 47 -7.46 -3.72 5.14
CA SER A 47 -6.72 -4.89 4.63
C SER A 47 -5.22 -4.55 4.54
N PRO A 48 -4.53 -4.53 5.70
CA PRO A 48 -3.12 -4.18 5.76
C PRO A 48 -2.25 -5.06 4.86
N LEU A 49 -2.58 -6.34 4.67
CA LEU A 49 -1.82 -7.24 3.81
C LEU A 49 -1.70 -6.72 2.37
N LYS A 50 -2.71 -6.02 1.84
CA LYS A 50 -2.64 -5.44 0.48
C LYS A 50 -1.57 -4.36 0.32
N ILE A 51 -1.16 -3.71 1.41
CA ILE A 51 -0.06 -2.73 1.41
C ILE A 51 1.27 -3.43 1.63
N PHE A 52 1.36 -4.34 2.61
CA PHE A 52 2.63 -4.99 2.96
C PHE A 52 3.08 -6.05 1.95
N ALA A 53 2.16 -6.79 1.33
CA ALA A 53 2.50 -7.83 0.36
C ALA A 53 3.28 -7.33 -0.87
N PRO A 54 2.86 -6.25 -1.58
CA PRO A 54 3.65 -5.75 -2.72
C PRO A 54 5.01 -5.19 -2.29
N VAL A 55 5.13 -4.66 -1.07
CA VAL A 55 6.41 -4.20 -0.51
C VAL A 55 7.33 -5.38 -0.19
N ALA A 56 6.81 -6.42 0.47
CA ALA A 56 7.58 -7.62 0.74
C ALA A 56 8.03 -8.31 -0.57
N LEU A 57 7.15 -8.39 -1.57
CA LEU A 57 7.45 -8.95 -2.88
C LEU A 57 8.52 -8.13 -3.62
N SER A 58 8.41 -6.80 -3.62
CA SER A 58 9.42 -5.95 -4.27
C SER A 58 10.78 -6.10 -3.58
N MET A 59 10.82 -6.17 -2.25
CA MET A 59 12.04 -6.48 -1.50
C MET A 59 12.59 -7.86 -1.83
N PHE A 60 11.74 -8.88 -1.98
CA PHE A 60 12.17 -10.23 -2.35
C PHE A 60 12.76 -10.28 -3.76
N LEU A 61 12.13 -9.60 -4.71
CA LEU A 61 12.63 -9.49 -6.09
C LEU A 61 13.96 -8.71 -6.13
N LEU A 62 14.08 -7.64 -5.36
CA LEU A 62 15.35 -6.91 -5.21
C LEU A 62 16.44 -7.78 -4.58
N ALA A 63 16.11 -8.57 -3.55
CA ALA A 63 17.02 -9.52 -2.94
C ALA A 63 17.50 -10.57 -3.95
N SER A 64 16.58 -11.09 -4.76
CA SER A 64 16.86 -12.08 -5.80
C SER A 64 17.74 -11.50 -6.91
N GLY A 65 17.45 -10.29 -7.37
CA GLY A 65 18.27 -9.59 -8.37
C GLY A 65 19.67 -9.28 -7.85
N TRP A 66 19.77 -8.80 -6.61
CA TRP A 66 21.06 -8.54 -5.97
C TRP A 66 21.87 -9.82 -5.77
N TYR A 67 21.24 -10.88 -5.28
CA TYR A 67 21.87 -12.18 -5.14
C TYR A 67 22.38 -12.71 -6.46
N GLY A 68 21.55 -12.68 -7.52
CA GLY A 68 21.94 -13.08 -8.87
C GLY A 68 23.14 -12.31 -9.40
N TRP A 69 23.17 -10.99 -9.19
CA TRP A 69 24.32 -10.15 -9.56
C TRP A 69 25.60 -10.55 -8.80
N THR A 70 25.51 -10.72 -7.49
CA THR A 70 26.66 -11.13 -6.66
C THR A 70 27.14 -12.56 -6.95
N TRP A 71 26.21 -13.46 -7.30
CA TRP A 71 26.54 -14.82 -7.69
C TRP A 71 27.31 -14.84 -9.01
N TRP A 72 26.86 -14.07 -10.01
CA TRP A 72 27.54 -13.99 -11.30
C TRP A 72 28.97 -13.44 -11.19
N HIS A 73 29.18 -12.42 -10.34
CA HIS A 73 30.48 -11.75 -10.24
C HIS A 73 31.43 -12.42 -9.24
N GLN A 74 30.93 -12.95 -8.13
CA GLN A 74 31.76 -13.37 -7.00
C GLN A 74 31.44 -14.80 -6.52
N GLY A 75 30.40 -15.45 -7.04
CA GLY A 75 29.99 -16.80 -6.62
C GLY A 75 29.62 -16.90 -5.13
N ARG A 76 29.32 -15.76 -4.48
CA ARG A 76 29.19 -15.68 -3.03
C ARG A 76 27.86 -15.08 -2.62
N PHE A 77 27.26 -15.68 -1.61
CA PHE A 77 26.13 -15.10 -0.90
C PHE A 77 26.63 -13.99 0.03
N THR A 78 26.12 -12.78 -0.14
CA THR A 78 26.54 -11.60 0.62
C THR A 78 25.61 -11.34 1.81
N ASN A 79 26.15 -10.75 2.89
CA ASN A 79 25.35 -10.33 4.06
C ASN A 79 24.19 -9.41 3.65
N MET A 80 24.38 -8.58 2.62
CA MET A 80 23.32 -7.70 2.10
C MET A 80 22.17 -8.48 1.47
N SER A 81 22.46 -9.57 0.74
CA SER A 81 21.43 -10.48 0.22
C SER A 81 20.64 -11.12 1.36
N ALA A 82 21.35 -11.60 2.39
CA ALA A 82 20.74 -12.18 3.58
C ALA A 82 19.81 -11.19 4.29
N LEU A 83 20.24 -9.93 4.43
CA LEU A 83 19.48 -8.84 5.04
C LEU A 83 18.24 -8.48 4.24
N LEU A 84 18.34 -8.41 2.90
CA LEU A 84 17.19 -8.11 2.04
C LEU A 84 16.16 -9.25 2.07
N TYR A 85 16.60 -10.50 2.04
CA TYR A 85 15.72 -11.66 2.17
C TYR A 85 15.04 -11.73 3.54
N SER A 86 15.80 -11.58 4.63
CA SER A 86 15.23 -11.60 5.99
C SER A 86 14.28 -10.42 6.21
N GLY A 87 14.63 -9.24 5.71
CA GLY A 87 13.77 -8.06 5.74
C GLY A 87 12.45 -8.26 4.98
N SER A 88 12.50 -8.84 3.78
CA SER A 88 11.30 -9.17 3.00
C SER A 88 10.37 -10.12 3.76
N VAL A 89 10.92 -11.19 4.34
CA VAL A 89 10.15 -12.15 5.15
C VAL A 89 9.56 -11.47 6.38
N MET A 90 10.33 -10.65 7.10
CA MET A 90 9.83 -9.91 8.27
C MET A 90 8.66 -8.98 7.90
N VAL A 91 8.77 -8.23 6.79
CA VAL A 91 7.70 -7.35 6.30
C VAL A 91 6.45 -8.15 5.93
N PHE A 92 6.61 -9.31 5.29
CA PHE A 92 5.50 -10.19 4.95
C PHE A 92 4.79 -10.73 6.19
N LEU A 93 5.55 -11.24 7.16
CA LEU A 93 5.03 -11.74 8.43
C LEU A 93 4.30 -10.65 9.22
N MET A 94 4.86 -9.43 9.25
CA MET A 94 4.20 -8.28 9.87
C MET A 94 2.87 -7.95 9.17
N GLY A 95 2.83 -8.06 7.84
CA GLY A 95 1.59 -7.94 7.06
C GLY A 95 0.54 -8.98 7.43
N LEU A 96 0.94 -10.25 7.59
CA LEU A 96 0.05 -11.33 8.04
C LEU A 96 -0.48 -11.08 9.45
N ILE A 97 0.40 -10.75 10.40
CA ILE A 97 -0.01 -10.42 11.78
C ILE A 97 -0.99 -9.26 11.79
N SER A 98 -0.74 -8.22 11.01
CA SER A 98 -1.64 -7.07 10.93
C SER A 98 -3.01 -7.45 10.38
N GLU A 99 -3.09 -8.34 9.38
CA GLU A 99 -4.38 -8.82 8.85
C GLU A 99 -5.14 -9.61 9.91
N GLN A 100 -4.45 -10.46 10.69
CA GLN A 100 -5.05 -11.22 11.78
C GLN A 100 -5.61 -10.32 12.88
N ILE A 101 -4.89 -9.25 13.23
CA ILE A 101 -5.36 -8.24 14.19
C ILE A 101 -6.63 -7.55 13.67
N THR A 102 -6.63 -7.16 12.39
CA THR A 102 -7.81 -6.52 11.77
C THR A 102 -9.01 -7.47 11.75
N ALA A 103 -8.80 -8.75 11.44
CA ALA A 103 -9.87 -9.75 11.46
C ALA A 103 -10.46 -9.92 12.87
N LEU A 104 -9.61 -10.00 13.90
CA LEU A 104 -10.04 -10.09 15.30
C LEU A 104 -10.84 -8.86 15.74
N MET A 105 -10.35 -7.65 15.43
CA MET A 105 -11.05 -6.40 15.75
C MET A 105 -12.46 -6.31 15.14
N TYR A 106 -12.67 -6.95 13.98
CA TYR A 106 -13.98 -7.01 13.33
C TYR A 106 -14.88 -8.12 13.88
N GLN A 107 -14.31 -9.20 14.43
CA GLN A 107 -15.07 -10.29 15.06
C GLN A 107 -15.72 -9.85 16.37
N ASP A 108 -15.02 -9.07 17.20
CA ASP A 108 -15.53 -8.58 18.51
C ASP A 108 -16.69 -7.56 18.40
N ARG A 109 -17.07 -7.17 17.17
CA ARG A 109 -18.13 -6.19 16.90
C ARG A 109 -19.48 -6.79 16.52
N LYS A 110 -19.63 -8.11 16.58
CA LYS A 110 -20.92 -8.81 16.52
C LYS A 110 -21.42 -9.14 17.92
#